data_AF-A0ABD1NQJ4-F1
#
_entry.id   AF-A0ABD1NQJ4-F1
#
_cell.length_a   1.000
_cell.length_b   1.000
_cell.length_c   1.000
_cell.angle_alpha   90.00
_cell.angle_beta   90.00
_cell.angle_gamma   90.00
#
_symmetry.space_group_name_H-M   'P 1'
#
loop_
_entity.id
_entity.type
_entity.pdbx_description
1 polymer ?
#
loop_
_entity_poly.entity_id
_entity_poly.type
_entity_poly.pdbx_seq_one_letter_code
_entity_poly.pdbx_strand_id
1 'polypeptide(L)'
;MAAAASSSPSSATSKYLSLSFSKSPRLLSRFILHFPHNSSKPATTITHTHYPIQITNVRSPAQEASQETFISRYATDETRKGCDVLVEALEREGVTDVFAYPGGASMEIHQALTRSKIIRNVLPRHEQGGVFAAEGYARASGAPGVCIATSGPGATNLVSGLADALLDSVPLVAITGQVPRRMIGTDAFQETPIVEVTRSITKHNYLVLDVEDIPRIVREAFFIAKSGRPGPVLIDIPKDIQQQMVVPNWNLPMRLSGYMSRLPRPPSDMLLEQTARLIAESKRPVLYVGGGCLNSSEELRKFVELTGFQLRVL
;
A
#
# COMPACT_ATOMS: atom_id res chain seq x y z
N MET A 1 -41.19 7.76 -46.95
CA MET A 1 -41.39 7.77 -45.48
C MET A 1 -40.10 8.33 -44.88
N ALA A 2 -39.94 9.65 -44.72
CA ALA A 2 -40.40 10.47 -43.58
C ALA A 2 -40.08 9.78 -42.23
N ALA A 3 -39.28 10.31 -41.31
CA ALA A 3 -39.20 11.71 -40.89
C ALA A 3 -37.80 12.14 -40.37
N ALA A 4 -37.52 13.43 -40.59
CA ALA A 4 -36.50 14.21 -39.89
C ALA A 4 -37.10 14.83 -38.62
N ALA A 5 -36.27 15.10 -37.61
CA ALA A 5 -36.57 16.11 -36.59
C ALA A 5 -35.28 16.73 -36.05
N SER A 6 -35.02 17.94 -36.53
CA SER A 6 -34.10 18.94 -35.98
C SER A 6 -34.72 19.62 -34.76
N SER A 7 -33.92 19.96 -33.75
CA SER A 7 -34.22 21.08 -32.86
C SER A 7 -32.95 21.79 -32.39
N SER A 8 -33.04 23.11 -32.40
CA SER A 8 -32.04 24.14 -32.15
C SER A 8 -31.76 24.37 -30.65
N PRO A 9 -30.62 25.00 -30.28
CA PRO A 9 -30.37 25.41 -28.90
C PRO A 9 -30.92 26.83 -28.66
N SER A 10 -31.72 26.99 -27.61
CA SER A 10 -32.20 28.29 -27.12
C SER A 10 -31.28 28.83 -26.01
N SER A 11 -30.94 30.11 -26.15
CA SER A 11 -30.23 30.94 -25.18
C SER A 11 -31.11 31.30 -23.98
N ALA A 12 -30.59 31.20 -22.76
CA ALA A 12 -31.20 31.85 -21.59
C ALA A 12 -30.12 32.34 -20.59
N THR A 13 -29.87 33.64 -20.74
CA THR A 13 -29.45 34.70 -19.81
C THR A 13 -29.28 34.40 -18.31
N SER A 14 -28.14 34.89 -17.83
CA SER A 14 -27.77 35.28 -16.46
C SER A 14 -28.91 35.85 -15.60
N LYS A 15 -29.04 35.33 -14.36
CA LYS A 15 -29.57 36.06 -13.21
C LYS A 15 -28.70 35.79 -11.99
N TYR A 16 -27.81 36.73 -11.70
CA TYR A 16 -27.21 36.93 -10.39
C TYR A 16 -28.33 37.23 -9.38
N LEU A 17 -28.52 36.38 -8.37
CA LEU A 17 -29.28 36.73 -7.18
C LEU A 17 -28.29 37.16 -6.09
N SER A 18 -28.29 38.47 -5.81
CA SER A 18 -27.67 39.09 -4.65
C SER A 18 -28.41 38.67 -3.38
N LEU A 19 -27.77 37.90 -2.51
CA LEU A 19 -28.25 37.66 -1.15
C LEU A 19 -27.72 38.77 -0.22
N SER A 20 -28.64 39.61 0.21
CA SER A 20 -28.46 40.72 1.14
C SER A 20 -28.19 40.21 2.56
N PHE A 21 -27.11 40.71 3.17
CA PHE A 21 -26.76 40.50 4.57
C PHE A 21 -27.79 41.16 5.49
N SER A 22 -28.47 40.36 6.32
CA SER A 22 -29.20 40.85 7.49
C SER A 22 -28.32 40.73 8.74
N LYS A 23 -27.99 41.88 9.33
CA LYS A 23 -27.30 42.00 10.63
C LYS A 23 -28.34 41.96 11.74
N SER A 24 -28.22 40.99 12.66
CA SER A 24 -28.72 41.15 14.03
C SER A 24 -27.92 40.26 14.99
N PRO A 25 -27.38 40.80 16.11
CA PRO A 25 -26.55 40.05 17.05
C PRO A 25 -27.43 39.35 18.09
N ARG A 26 -27.16 38.07 18.38
CA ARG A 26 -27.63 37.43 19.60
C ARG A 26 -26.45 36.78 20.31
N LEU A 27 -26.10 37.37 21.45
CA LEU A 27 -25.19 36.86 22.47
C LEU A 27 -25.66 35.48 22.94
N LEU A 28 -24.78 34.48 22.88
CA LEU A 28 -24.91 33.24 23.65
C LEU A 28 -23.54 32.81 24.18
N SER A 29 -23.57 32.36 25.43
CA SER A 29 -22.52 32.19 26.42
C SER A 29 -21.33 31.29 26.04
N ARG A 30 -20.15 31.69 26.50
CA ARG A 30 -18.93 30.87 26.60
C ARG A 30 -19.18 29.62 27.45
N PHE A 31 -18.94 28.43 26.89
CA PHE A 31 -18.61 27.24 27.69
C PHE A 31 -17.09 27.19 27.86
N ILE A 32 -16.63 27.32 29.09
CA ILE A 32 -15.23 27.16 29.50
C ILE A 32 -15.12 25.77 30.13
N LEU A 33 -14.35 24.87 29.53
CA LEU A 33 -13.94 23.62 30.17
C LEU A 33 -13.00 23.96 31.34
N HIS A 34 -13.48 23.75 32.56
CA HIS A 34 -12.72 23.98 33.80
C HIS A 34 -11.94 22.73 34.19
N PHE A 35 -10.62 22.87 34.34
CA PHE A 35 -9.80 21.98 35.15
C PHE A 35 -9.91 22.41 36.63
N PRO A 36 -10.14 21.50 37.59
CA PRO A 36 -10.41 21.89 38.97
C PRO A 36 -9.14 22.36 39.68
N HIS A 37 -9.18 23.61 40.15
CA HIS A 37 -8.26 24.15 41.15
C HIS A 37 -8.95 24.05 42.52
N ASN A 38 -8.46 23.19 43.41
CA ASN A 38 -9.02 23.03 44.75
C ASN A 38 -8.19 23.85 45.75
N SER A 39 -8.83 24.78 46.47
CA SER A 39 -8.20 25.57 47.53
C SER A 39 -9.02 25.48 48.83
N SER A 40 -8.52 24.72 49.79
CA SER A 40 -8.75 24.97 51.22
C SER A 40 -7.55 24.46 52.02
N LYS A 41 -6.93 25.34 52.81
CA LYS A 41 -5.87 25.01 53.77
C LYS A 41 -6.51 24.69 55.14
N PRO A 42 -5.83 23.87 55.96
CA PRO A 42 -5.25 24.45 57.18
C PRO A 42 -3.76 24.13 57.32
N ALA A 43 -3.07 24.96 58.09
CA ALA A 43 -1.62 24.95 58.27
C ALA A 43 -1.15 23.82 59.21
N THR A 44 -0.18 23.04 58.76
CA THR A 44 0.67 22.21 59.62
C THR A 44 2.09 22.19 59.07
N THR A 45 3.04 22.62 59.88
CA THR A 45 4.48 22.67 59.61
C THR A 45 5.02 21.28 59.30
N ILE A 46 5.55 21.05 58.09
CA ILE A 46 6.39 19.89 57.77
C ILE A 46 7.55 20.35 56.87
N THR A 47 8.75 20.01 57.33
CA THR A 47 10.09 20.22 56.77
C THR A 47 10.22 19.94 55.27
N HIS A 48 10.86 20.86 54.54
CA HIS A 48 11.28 20.68 53.16
C HIS A 48 12.39 19.61 53.06
N THR A 49 12.06 18.44 52.52
CA THR A 49 13.03 17.58 51.84
C THR A 49 12.79 17.72 50.33
N HIS A 50 13.73 18.38 49.67
CA HIS A 50 13.78 18.56 48.22
C HIS A 50 14.06 17.19 47.57
N TYR A 51 13.06 16.57 46.93
CA TYR A 51 13.31 15.53 45.94
C TYR A 51 13.11 16.13 44.55
N PRO A 52 14.14 16.17 43.68
CA PRO A 52 13.96 16.60 42.31
C PRO A 52 13.18 15.53 41.54
N ILE A 53 12.07 15.93 40.91
CA ILE A 53 11.39 15.12 39.90
C ILE A 53 12.32 15.07 38.69
N GLN A 54 12.95 13.92 38.44
CA GLN A 54 13.63 13.66 37.20
C GLN A 54 12.59 13.55 36.08
N ILE A 55 12.60 14.54 35.18
CA ILE A 55 12.00 14.37 33.86
C ILE A 55 12.88 13.36 33.13
N THR A 56 12.50 12.08 33.20
CA THR A 56 13.11 11.06 32.34
C THR A 56 12.74 11.42 30.91
N ASN A 57 13.73 11.83 30.12
CA ASN A 57 13.62 11.90 28.67
C ASN A 57 12.99 10.59 28.19
N VAL A 58 11.76 10.67 27.68
CA VAL A 58 11.16 9.59 26.91
C VAL A 58 12.01 9.50 25.66
N ARG A 59 13.00 8.60 25.68
CA ARG A 59 13.73 8.19 24.49
C ARG A 59 12.67 7.71 23.50
N SER A 60 12.59 8.39 22.36
CA SER A 60 11.95 7.84 21.17
C SER A 60 12.50 6.43 20.96
N PRO A 61 11.68 5.37 20.87
CA PRO A 61 12.16 4.11 20.37
C PRO A 61 12.37 4.31 18.87
N ALA A 62 13.57 4.79 18.50
CA ALA A 62 14.15 4.35 17.25
C ALA A 62 14.29 2.83 17.42
N GLN A 63 13.29 2.09 16.95
CA GLN A 63 13.41 0.66 16.76
C GLN A 63 14.55 0.46 15.76
N GLU A 64 15.74 0.21 16.28
CA GLU A 64 16.69 -0.67 15.63
C GLU A 64 15.95 -1.99 15.44
N ALA A 65 15.30 -2.15 14.29
CA ALA A 65 14.82 -3.44 13.86
C ALA A 65 16.07 -4.31 13.77
N SER A 66 16.19 -5.25 14.71
CA SER A 66 17.14 -6.35 14.62
C SER A 66 16.88 -7.04 13.28
N GLN A 67 17.71 -6.75 12.28
CA GLN A 67 17.71 -7.51 11.04
C GLN A 67 18.10 -8.94 11.42
N GLU A 68 17.10 -9.81 11.59
CA GLU A 68 17.36 -11.24 11.59
C GLU A 68 18.16 -11.53 10.32
N THR A 69 19.37 -12.07 10.51
CA THR A 69 20.29 -12.34 9.41
C THR A 69 19.63 -13.38 8.52
N PHE A 70 19.10 -12.94 7.37
CA PHE A 70 18.53 -13.85 6.38
C PHE A 70 19.59 -14.87 5.95
N ILE A 71 19.29 -16.16 6.13
CA ILE A 71 20.19 -17.24 5.76
C ILE A 71 19.88 -17.66 4.32
N SER A 72 20.77 -17.32 3.39
CA SER A 72 20.66 -17.75 1.99
C SER A 72 20.92 -19.25 1.83
N ARG A 73 20.29 -19.87 0.83
CA ARG A 73 20.55 -21.26 0.40
C ARG A 73 21.87 -21.43 -0.34
N TYR A 74 22.47 -20.33 -0.75
CA TYR A 74 23.64 -20.29 -1.64
C TYR A 74 24.77 -19.53 -0.96
N ALA A 75 26.01 -19.82 -1.33
CA ALA A 75 27.15 -19.05 -0.84
C ALA A 75 27.12 -17.59 -1.36
N THR A 76 27.82 -16.67 -0.71
CA THR A 76 27.78 -15.24 -1.06
C THR A 76 28.35 -14.91 -2.44
N ASP A 77 29.31 -15.70 -2.91
CA ASP A 77 30.01 -15.60 -4.18
C ASP A 77 29.53 -16.60 -5.24
N GLU A 78 28.53 -17.43 -4.90
CA GLU A 78 27.99 -18.46 -5.78
C GLU A 78 27.05 -17.86 -6.84
N THR A 79 27.34 -18.12 -8.11
CA THR A 79 26.43 -17.77 -9.21
C THR A 79 25.20 -18.67 -9.19
N ARG A 80 24.01 -18.09 -9.36
CA ARG A 80 22.74 -18.81 -9.44
C ARG A 80 21.82 -18.20 -10.50
N LYS A 81 20.77 -18.93 -10.90
CA LYS A 81 19.83 -18.45 -11.91
C LYS A 81 19.03 -17.24 -11.41
N GLY A 82 18.61 -16.36 -12.33
CA GLY A 82 17.73 -15.23 -12.02
C GLY A 82 16.42 -15.63 -11.34
N CYS A 83 15.86 -16.80 -11.66
CA CYS A 83 14.68 -17.31 -10.96
C CYS A 83 14.94 -17.67 -9.49
N ASP A 84 16.14 -18.16 -9.16
CA ASP A 84 16.54 -18.43 -7.77
C ASP A 84 16.76 -17.12 -7.00
N VAL A 85 17.34 -16.11 -7.66
CA VAL A 85 17.47 -14.75 -7.11
C VAL A 85 16.10 -14.15 -6.85
N LEU A 86 15.14 -14.28 -7.76
CA LEU A 86 13.77 -13.81 -7.57
C LEU A 86 13.12 -14.45 -6.35
N VAL A 87 13.19 -15.78 -6.22
CA VAL A 87 12.60 -16.49 -5.08
C VAL A 87 13.29 -16.10 -3.76
N GLU A 88 14.61 -15.97 -3.75
CA GLU A 88 15.34 -15.47 -2.57
C GLU A 88 14.95 -14.01 -2.23
N ALA A 89 14.71 -13.16 -3.24
CA ALA A 89 14.23 -11.79 -3.03
C ALA A 89 12.84 -11.78 -2.36
N LEU A 90 11.94 -12.69 -2.75
CA LEU A 90 10.62 -12.84 -2.12
C LEU A 90 10.74 -13.29 -0.66
N GLU A 91 11.61 -14.26 -0.37
CA GLU A 91 11.83 -14.72 1.01
C GLU A 91 12.42 -13.60 1.88
N ARG A 92 13.31 -12.76 1.34
CA ARG A 92 13.87 -11.58 2.01
C ARG A 92 12.82 -10.50 2.29
N GLU A 93 11.78 -10.40 1.47
CA GLU A 93 10.60 -9.54 1.73
C GLU A 93 9.61 -10.18 2.73
N GLY A 94 9.91 -11.36 3.25
CA GLY A 94 9.10 -12.07 4.24
C GLY A 94 7.92 -12.85 3.65
N VAL A 95 7.94 -13.14 2.34
CA VAL A 95 6.87 -13.90 1.69
C VAL A 95 6.90 -15.35 2.16
N THR A 96 5.73 -15.85 2.61
CA THR A 96 5.54 -17.25 3.03
C THR A 96 4.62 -18.03 2.11
N ASP A 97 3.73 -17.36 1.39
CA ASP A 97 2.72 -17.98 0.54
C ASP A 97 2.65 -17.26 -0.81
N VAL A 98 2.63 -18.04 -1.89
CA VAL A 98 2.38 -17.54 -3.24
C VAL A 98 1.25 -18.30 -3.90
N PHE A 99 0.49 -17.62 -4.75
CA PHE A 99 -0.58 -18.20 -5.55
C PHE A 99 -0.12 -18.29 -7.00
N ALA A 100 0.58 -19.38 -7.34
CA ALA A 100 1.28 -19.50 -8.61
C ALA A 100 0.70 -20.59 -9.53
N TYR A 101 0.35 -20.21 -10.77
CA TYR A 101 -0.06 -21.15 -11.82
C TYR A 101 1.05 -21.30 -12.89
N PRO A 102 1.58 -22.53 -13.12
CA PRO A 102 2.73 -22.74 -13.99
C PRO A 102 2.41 -22.64 -15.48
N GLY A 103 3.41 -22.20 -16.26
CA GLY A 103 3.40 -22.30 -17.71
C GLY A 103 4.79 -22.16 -18.32
N GLY A 104 4.89 -22.22 -19.65
CA GLY A 104 6.16 -22.34 -20.37
C GLY A 104 7.14 -21.19 -20.12
N ALA A 105 6.63 -19.98 -19.88
CA ALA A 105 7.43 -18.78 -19.65
C ALA A 105 7.73 -18.52 -18.16
N SER A 106 7.04 -19.17 -17.22
CA SER A 106 7.31 -19.08 -15.78
C SER A 106 7.92 -20.35 -15.19
N MET A 107 8.18 -21.37 -16.01
CA MET A 107 8.65 -22.70 -15.56
C MET A 107 9.88 -22.63 -14.66
N GLU A 108 10.86 -21.76 -14.96
CA GLU A 108 12.08 -21.62 -14.16
C GLU A 108 11.78 -21.05 -12.77
N ILE A 109 10.82 -20.12 -12.65
CA ILE A 109 10.33 -19.60 -11.37
C ILE A 109 9.67 -20.72 -10.56
N HIS A 110 8.83 -21.53 -11.19
CA HIS A 110 8.21 -22.68 -10.52
C HIS A 110 9.23 -23.71 -10.05
N GLN A 111 10.30 -23.95 -10.82
CA GLN A 111 11.42 -24.79 -10.38
C GLN A 111 12.18 -24.17 -9.20
N ALA A 112 12.35 -22.85 -9.16
CA ALA A 112 12.97 -22.18 -8.01
C ALA A 112 12.10 -22.26 -6.75
N LEU A 113 10.77 -22.15 -6.89
CA LEU A 113 9.84 -22.30 -5.77
C LEU A 113 9.93 -23.68 -5.10
N THR A 114 10.19 -24.76 -5.83
CA THR A 114 10.34 -26.10 -5.21
C THR A 114 11.60 -26.24 -4.36
N ARG A 115 12.61 -25.38 -4.58
CA ARG A 115 13.86 -25.33 -3.78
C ARG A 115 13.72 -24.48 -2.52
N SER A 116 12.73 -23.60 -2.48
CA SER A 116 12.41 -22.82 -1.28
C SER A 116 11.79 -23.72 -0.21
N LYS A 117 12.27 -23.56 1.03
CA LYS A 117 11.67 -24.19 2.22
C LYS A 117 10.78 -23.23 3.03
N ILE A 118 10.73 -21.95 2.63
CA ILE A 118 10.02 -20.88 3.32
C ILE A 118 8.68 -20.60 2.62
N ILE A 119 8.74 -20.40 1.30
CA ILE A 119 7.58 -20.11 0.47
C ILE A 119 6.82 -21.41 0.13
N ARG A 120 5.54 -21.44 0.49
CA ARG A 120 4.54 -22.40 0.04
C ARG A 120 3.86 -21.90 -1.23
N ASN A 121 3.77 -22.75 -2.24
CA ASN A 121 2.92 -22.49 -3.41
C ASN A 121 1.52 -23.09 -3.23
N VAL A 122 0.49 -22.23 -3.29
CA VAL A 122 -0.92 -22.63 -3.39
C VAL A 122 -1.33 -22.54 -4.86
N LEU A 123 -1.26 -23.67 -5.57
CA LEU A 123 -1.66 -23.75 -6.98
C LEU A 123 -3.16 -23.44 -7.14
N PRO A 124 -3.57 -22.34 -7.81
CA PRO A 124 -4.98 -22.13 -8.14
C PRO A 124 -5.38 -23.00 -9.34
N ARG A 125 -6.67 -23.03 -9.68
CA ARG A 125 -7.18 -23.76 -10.86
C ARG A 125 -7.42 -22.84 -12.07
N HIS A 126 -7.24 -21.55 -11.87
CA HIS A 126 -7.27 -20.48 -12.86
C HIS A 126 -6.48 -19.28 -12.27
N GLU A 127 -5.72 -18.54 -13.07
CA GLU A 127 -4.90 -17.43 -12.56
C GLU A 127 -5.75 -16.31 -11.93
N GLN A 128 -6.96 -16.09 -12.45
CA GLN A 128 -7.94 -15.19 -11.81
C GLN A 128 -8.25 -15.61 -10.36
N GLY A 129 -8.40 -16.92 -10.11
CA GLY A 129 -8.54 -17.43 -8.75
C GLY A 129 -7.27 -17.25 -7.92
N GLY A 130 -6.09 -17.25 -8.56
CA GLY A 130 -4.81 -16.98 -7.92
C GLY A 130 -4.67 -15.53 -7.44
N VAL A 131 -5.00 -14.55 -8.30
CA VAL A 131 -4.94 -13.12 -7.90
C VAL A 131 -5.98 -12.80 -6.83
N PHE A 132 -7.23 -13.31 -6.93
CA PHE A 132 -8.22 -13.09 -5.87
C PHE A 132 -7.88 -13.81 -4.56
N ALA A 133 -7.21 -14.96 -4.61
CA ALA A 133 -6.69 -15.60 -3.40
C ALA A 133 -5.56 -14.77 -2.76
N ALA A 134 -4.67 -14.19 -3.57
CA ALA A 134 -3.64 -13.26 -3.10
C ALA A 134 -4.25 -11.99 -2.47
N GLU A 135 -5.33 -11.45 -3.06
CA GLU A 135 -6.07 -10.34 -2.45
C GLU A 135 -6.73 -10.72 -1.13
N GLY A 136 -7.40 -11.87 -1.06
CA GLY A 136 -7.99 -12.38 0.17
C GLY A 136 -6.94 -12.54 1.27
N TYR A 137 -5.78 -13.09 0.92
CA TYR A 137 -4.61 -13.17 1.81
C TYR A 137 -4.19 -11.79 2.31
N ALA A 138 -4.06 -10.81 1.40
CA ALA A 138 -3.61 -9.47 1.76
C ALA A 138 -4.59 -8.74 2.69
N ARG A 139 -5.88 -8.81 2.38
CA ARG A 139 -6.94 -8.17 3.18
C ARG A 139 -7.06 -8.78 4.58
N ALA A 140 -6.86 -10.09 4.70
CA ALA A 140 -6.99 -10.79 5.98
C ALA A 140 -5.74 -10.67 6.88
N SER A 141 -4.55 -10.57 6.28
CA SER A 141 -3.28 -10.55 7.02
C SER A 141 -2.66 -9.17 7.20
N GLY A 142 -2.99 -8.21 6.33
CA GLY A 142 -2.27 -6.93 6.22
C GLY A 142 -0.90 -7.03 5.53
N ALA A 143 -0.46 -8.24 5.15
CA ALA A 143 0.76 -8.45 4.37
C ALA A 143 0.47 -8.38 2.85
N PRO A 144 1.45 -8.07 1.99
CA PRO A 144 1.22 -8.09 0.54
C PRO A 144 0.88 -9.49 0.02
N GLY A 145 -0.19 -9.59 -0.78
CA GLY A 145 -0.51 -10.81 -1.51
C GLY A 145 0.43 -11.00 -2.70
N VAL A 146 0.85 -12.23 -2.98
CA VAL A 146 1.75 -12.54 -4.11
C VAL A 146 1.13 -13.58 -5.03
N CYS A 147 0.90 -13.22 -6.30
CA CYS A 147 0.45 -14.15 -7.33
C CYS A 147 1.46 -14.24 -8.48
N ILE A 148 1.54 -15.41 -9.11
CA ILE A 148 2.51 -15.67 -10.18
C ILE A 148 1.80 -16.38 -11.35
N ALA A 149 2.03 -15.89 -12.56
CA ALA A 149 1.48 -16.48 -13.78
C ALA A 149 2.54 -16.62 -14.88
N THR A 150 2.25 -17.44 -15.89
CA THR A 150 3.03 -17.47 -17.14
C THR A 150 2.71 -16.26 -18.03
N SER A 151 3.39 -16.15 -19.17
CA SER A 151 3.16 -15.13 -20.19
C SER A 151 1.80 -15.26 -20.86
N GLY A 152 1.45 -14.28 -21.70
CA GLY A 152 0.29 -14.35 -22.59
C GLY A 152 -1.01 -14.59 -21.82
N PRO A 153 -1.70 -15.73 -22.03
CA PRO A 153 -2.98 -16.02 -21.40
C PRO A 153 -2.92 -15.98 -19.87
N GLY A 154 -1.84 -16.49 -19.27
CA GLY A 154 -1.69 -16.50 -17.82
C GLY A 154 -1.65 -15.09 -17.23
N ALA A 155 -0.89 -14.21 -17.87
CA ALA A 155 -0.78 -12.80 -17.50
C ALA A 155 -2.11 -12.05 -17.69
N THR A 156 -2.81 -12.25 -18.81
CA THR A 156 -4.10 -11.59 -19.06
C THR A 156 -5.19 -12.04 -18.09
N ASN A 157 -5.13 -13.27 -17.58
CA ASN A 157 -6.08 -13.78 -16.59
C ASN A 157 -5.95 -13.09 -15.22
N LEU A 158 -4.87 -12.34 -14.96
CA LEU A 158 -4.70 -11.55 -13.73
C LEU A 158 -5.40 -10.19 -13.79
N VAL A 159 -5.77 -9.70 -14.97
CA VAL A 159 -6.20 -8.31 -15.23
C VAL A 159 -7.34 -7.86 -14.31
N SER A 160 -8.37 -8.68 -14.11
CA SER A 160 -9.49 -8.32 -13.24
C SER A 160 -9.06 -8.10 -11.79
N GLY A 161 -8.22 -8.97 -11.23
CA GLY A 161 -7.74 -8.83 -9.85
C GLY A 161 -6.74 -7.69 -9.67
N LEU A 162 -5.96 -7.35 -10.71
CA LEU A 162 -5.13 -6.14 -10.67
C LEU A 162 -6.00 -4.88 -10.58
N ALA A 163 -7.04 -4.79 -11.42
CA ALA A 163 -7.97 -3.66 -11.35
C ALA A 163 -8.71 -3.59 -10.01
N ASP A 164 -9.16 -4.75 -9.48
CA ASP A 164 -9.84 -4.84 -8.19
C ASP A 164 -8.94 -4.36 -7.04
N ALA A 165 -7.73 -4.93 -6.92
CA ALA A 165 -6.74 -4.54 -5.94
C ALA A 165 -6.36 -3.04 -6.02
N LEU A 166 -6.32 -2.45 -7.22
CA LEU A 166 -6.03 -1.02 -7.37
C LEU A 166 -7.17 -0.15 -6.83
N LEU A 167 -8.41 -0.49 -7.19
CA LEU A 167 -9.59 0.28 -6.77
C LEU A 167 -9.77 0.22 -5.25
N ASP A 168 -9.54 -0.96 -4.66
CA ASP A 168 -9.67 -1.20 -3.23
C ASP A 168 -8.40 -0.90 -2.42
N SER A 169 -7.32 -0.48 -3.08
CA SER A 169 -6.04 -0.13 -2.45
C SER A 169 -5.42 -1.30 -1.67
N VAL A 170 -5.43 -2.50 -2.26
CA VAL A 170 -4.89 -3.73 -1.67
C VAL A 170 -3.41 -3.87 -2.02
N PRO A 171 -2.51 -4.11 -1.05
CA PRO A 171 -1.10 -4.37 -1.34
C PRO A 171 -0.95 -5.73 -2.01
N LEU A 172 -0.54 -5.74 -3.28
CA LEU A 172 -0.39 -6.97 -4.07
C LEU A 172 0.85 -6.87 -4.96
N VAL A 173 1.59 -7.97 -5.11
CA VAL A 173 2.68 -8.09 -6.08
C VAL A 173 2.38 -9.24 -7.02
N ALA A 174 2.19 -8.93 -8.30
CA ALA A 174 1.97 -9.90 -9.36
C ALA A 174 3.26 -10.11 -10.14
N ILE A 175 3.64 -11.37 -10.37
CA ILE A 175 4.82 -11.72 -11.16
C ILE A 175 4.38 -12.49 -12.39
N THR A 176 4.79 -12.03 -13.57
CA THR A 176 4.51 -12.72 -14.83
C THR A 176 5.79 -13.20 -15.48
N GLY A 177 5.80 -14.43 -15.95
CA GLY A 177 6.80 -14.87 -16.93
C GLY A 177 6.55 -14.17 -18.26
N GLN A 178 7.61 -13.93 -19.04
CA GLN A 178 7.52 -13.32 -20.37
C GLN A 178 8.36 -14.11 -21.39
N VAL A 179 8.08 -13.92 -22.68
CA VAL A 179 8.94 -14.39 -23.77
C VAL A 179 10.38 -13.86 -23.59
N PRO A 180 11.41 -14.54 -24.14
CA PRO A 180 12.78 -14.04 -24.06
C PRO A 180 12.90 -12.60 -24.61
N ARG A 181 13.76 -11.77 -24.03
CA ARG A 181 13.89 -10.33 -24.38
C ARG A 181 13.96 -10.07 -25.89
N ARG A 182 14.73 -10.88 -26.62
CA ARG A 182 14.92 -10.78 -28.08
C ARG A 182 13.65 -11.02 -28.92
N MET A 183 12.62 -11.60 -28.31
CA MET A 183 11.34 -11.93 -28.95
C MET A 183 10.24 -10.94 -28.58
N ILE A 184 10.50 -9.98 -27.68
CA ILE A 184 9.52 -8.97 -27.30
C ILE A 184 9.27 -8.05 -28.51
N GLY A 185 8.00 -7.83 -28.84
CA GLY A 185 7.51 -7.06 -29.98
C GLY A 185 7.49 -7.83 -31.30
N THR A 186 7.55 -9.16 -31.29
CA THR A 186 7.66 -9.98 -32.51
C THR A 186 6.44 -10.89 -32.77
N ASP A 187 5.37 -10.72 -31.98
CA ASP A 187 4.20 -11.62 -31.96
C ASP A 187 4.61 -13.07 -31.67
N ALA A 188 5.54 -13.24 -30.72
CA ALA A 188 6.03 -14.55 -30.35
C ALA A 188 4.94 -15.41 -29.67
N PHE A 189 5.18 -16.72 -29.61
CA PHE A 189 4.24 -17.65 -28.99
C PHE A 189 3.96 -17.27 -27.53
N GLN A 190 2.68 -17.08 -27.20
CA GLN A 190 2.20 -16.65 -25.88
C GLN A 190 2.82 -15.31 -25.41
N GLU A 191 3.13 -14.41 -26.35
CA GLU A 191 3.48 -13.03 -26.05
C GLU A 191 2.22 -12.21 -25.74
N THR A 192 2.31 -11.34 -24.75
CA THR A 192 1.36 -10.24 -24.55
C THR A 192 2.14 -9.08 -23.94
N PRO A 193 1.93 -7.83 -24.40
CA PRO A 193 2.56 -6.65 -23.83
C PRO A 193 1.90 -6.30 -22.48
N ILE A 194 2.07 -7.16 -21.47
CA ILE A 194 1.32 -7.07 -20.20
C ILE A 194 1.60 -5.76 -19.45
N VAL A 195 2.81 -5.21 -19.58
CA VAL A 195 3.17 -3.91 -19.01
C VAL A 195 2.34 -2.78 -19.64
N GLU A 196 2.06 -2.83 -20.94
CA GLU A 196 1.19 -1.88 -21.62
C GLU A 196 -0.27 -2.06 -21.17
N VAL A 197 -0.76 -3.29 -21.18
CA VAL A 197 -2.14 -3.65 -20.80
C VAL A 197 -2.45 -3.22 -19.36
N THR A 198 -1.52 -3.41 -18.43
CA THR A 198 -1.76 -3.23 -16.99
C THR A 198 -1.37 -1.86 -16.46
N ARG A 199 -0.81 -0.96 -17.30
CA ARG A 199 -0.30 0.34 -16.86
C ARG A 199 -1.37 1.20 -16.16
N SER A 200 -2.61 1.17 -16.63
CA SER A 200 -3.71 1.97 -16.08
C SER A 200 -4.44 1.31 -14.91
N ILE A 201 -4.16 0.03 -14.64
CA ILE A 201 -4.85 -0.79 -13.63
C ILE A 201 -3.88 -1.38 -12.59
N THR A 202 -2.67 -0.84 -12.53
CA THR A 202 -1.69 -1.13 -11.47
C THR A 202 -1.19 0.17 -10.86
N LYS A 203 -0.75 0.14 -9.59
CA LYS A 203 -0.09 1.28 -8.96
C LYS A 203 1.25 1.57 -9.64
N HIS A 204 1.94 0.52 -10.05
CA HIS A 204 3.13 0.57 -10.88
C HIS A 204 3.38 -0.79 -11.54
N ASN A 205 4.24 -0.84 -12.56
CA ASN A 205 4.69 -2.09 -13.13
C ASN A 205 6.11 -1.99 -13.71
N TYR A 206 6.77 -3.15 -13.86
CA TYR A 206 8.14 -3.27 -14.35
C TYR A 206 8.24 -4.31 -15.47
N LEU A 207 9.13 -4.06 -16.42
CA LEU A 207 9.72 -5.08 -17.30
C LEU A 207 11.19 -5.25 -16.90
N VAL A 208 11.58 -6.44 -16.45
CA VAL A 208 12.96 -6.73 -16.04
C VAL A 208 13.81 -6.98 -17.27
N LEU A 209 14.74 -6.08 -17.57
CA LEU A 209 15.62 -6.17 -18.75
C LEU A 209 17.02 -6.69 -18.44
N ASP A 210 17.40 -6.75 -17.16
CA ASP A 210 18.67 -7.31 -16.70
C ASP A 210 18.46 -8.13 -15.41
N VAL A 211 19.21 -9.22 -15.26
CA VAL A 211 19.14 -10.11 -14.10
C VAL A 211 19.63 -9.43 -12.83
N GLU A 212 20.57 -8.48 -12.96
CA GLU A 212 21.09 -7.70 -11.82
C GLU A 212 20.04 -6.77 -11.20
N ASP A 213 18.98 -6.43 -11.95
CA ASP A 213 17.93 -5.56 -11.45
C ASP A 213 16.90 -6.28 -10.58
N ILE A 214 16.85 -7.62 -10.59
CA ILE A 214 15.83 -8.39 -9.85
C ILE A 214 15.78 -8.01 -8.35
N PRO A 215 16.89 -7.99 -7.59
CA PRO A 215 16.85 -7.61 -6.17
C PRO A 215 16.25 -6.23 -5.92
N ARG A 216 16.64 -5.25 -6.73
CA ARG A 216 16.18 -3.86 -6.60
C ARG A 216 14.69 -3.75 -6.96
N ILE A 217 14.28 -4.33 -8.09
CA ILE A 217 12.89 -4.24 -8.57
C ILE A 217 11.92 -4.92 -7.62
N VAL A 218 12.28 -6.09 -7.06
CA VAL A 218 11.43 -6.77 -6.07
C VAL A 218 11.26 -5.89 -4.82
N ARG A 219 12.36 -5.37 -4.28
CA ARG A 219 12.31 -4.45 -3.12
C ARG A 219 11.46 -3.20 -3.41
N GLU A 220 11.64 -2.59 -4.58
CA GLU A 220 10.83 -1.46 -5.01
C GLU A 220 9.35 -1.81 -5.16
N ALA A 221 9.03 -2.98 -5.73
CA ALA A 221 7.66 -3.42 -5.91
C ALA A 221 6.94 -3.61 -4.58
N PHE A 222 7.58 -4.28 -3.61
CA PHE A 222 7.02 -4.44 -2.27
C PHE A 222 6.91 -3.10 -1.52
N PHE A 223 7.91 -2.23 -1.66
CA PHE A 223 7.86 -0.89 -1.07
C PHE A 223 6.70 -0.07 -1.65
N ILE A 224 6.54 -0.03 -2.97
CA ILE A 224 5.45 0.67 -3.64
C ILE A 224 4.11 0.03 -3.26
N ALA A 225 3.98 -1.29 -3.28
CA ALA A 225 2.71 -1.95 -2.97
C ALA A 225 2.21 -1.62 -1.56
N LYS A 226 3.12 -1.51 -0.57
CA LYS A 226 2.80 -1.26 0.85
C LYS A 226 2.67 0.22 1.23
N SER A 227 3.52 1.08 0.69
CA SER A 227 3.68 2.45 1.19
C SER A 227 2.61 3.42 0.67
N GLY A 228 2.35 4.50 1.43
CA GLY A 228 1.33 5.49 1.09
C GLY A 228 -0.07 4.86 1.00
N ARG A 229 -0.81 5.17 -0.06
CA ARG A 229 -2.02 4.41 -0.44
C ARG A 229 -1.58 3.07 -1.05
N PRO A 230 -1.88 1.90 -0.45
CA PRO A 230 -1.43 0.62 -0.98
C PRO A 230 -2.05 0.30 -2.34
N GLY A 231 -1.49 -0.66 -3.06
CA GLY A 231 -2.01 -1.08 -4.38
C GLY A 231 -1.16 -2.14 -5.06
N PRO A 232 -1.62 -2.66 -6.21
CA PRO A 232 -0.95 -3.75 -6.92
C PRO A 232 0.25 -3.26 -7.73
N VAL A 233 1.34 -4.02 -7.71
CA VAL A 233 2.52 -3.83 -8.56
C VAL A 233 2.78 -5.09 -9.37
N LEU A 234 2.97 -4.95 -10.68
CA LEU A 234 3.31 -6.07 -11.57
C LEU A 234 4.80 -6.07 -11.92
N ILE A 235 5.44 -7.24 -11.90
CA ILE A 235 6.83 -7.46 -12.34
C ILE A 235 6.82 -8.49 -13.47
N ASP A 236 7.15 -8.05 -14.69
CA ASP A 236 7.23 -8.90 -15.87
C ASP A 236 8.68 -9.36 -16.10
N ILE A 237 8.91 -10.68 -16.17
CA ILE A 237 10.26 -11.28 -16.15
C ILE A 237 10.46 -12.19 -17.38
N PRO A 238 11.26 -11.75 -18.37
CA PRO A 238 11.64 -12.56 -19.52
C PRO A 238 12.29 -13.89 -19.15
N LYS A 239 11.96 -14.94 -19.91
CA LYS A 239 12.48 -16.30 -19.65
C LYS A 239 14.01 -16.39 -19.68
N ASP A 240 14.67 -15.64 -20.56
CA ASP A 240 16.14 -15.62 -20.61
C ASP A 240 16.76 -14.95 -19.38
N ILE A 241 16.09 -13.96 -18.78
CA ILE A 241 16.49 -13.36 -17.50
C ILE A 241 16.36 -14.38 -16.35
N GLN A 242 15.28 -15.17 -16.35
CA GLN A 242 15.10 -16.22 -15.34
C GLN A 242 16.24 -17.26 -15.38
N GLN A 243 16.79 -17.53 -16.57
CA GLN A 243 17.83 -18.54 -16.79
C GLN A 243 19.25 -18.00 -16.63
N GLN A 244 19.45 -16.69 -16.75
CA GLN A 244 20.76 -16.05 -16.66
C GLN A 244 21.38 -16.26 -15.28
N MET A 245 22.67 -16.59 -15.24
CA MET A 245 23.43 -16.79 -14.00
C MET A 245 23.97 -15.46 -13.48
N VAL A 246 23.87 -15.23 -12.16
CA VAL A 246 24.34 -14.00 -11.51
C VAL A 246 24.72 -14.26 -10.05
N VAL A 247 25.60 -13.43 -9.49
CA VAL A 247 25.76 -13.26 -8.05
C VAL A 247 24.95 -12.03 -7.64
N PRO A 248 23.85 -12.16 -6.86
CA PRO A 248 22.95 -11.04 -6.61
C PRO A 248 23.54 -10.01 -5.63
N ASN A 249 23.35 -8.73 -5.93
CA ASN A 249 23.65 -7.64 -5.00
C ASN A 249 22.38 -7.16 -4.27
N TRP A 250 22.25 -7.51 -3.00
CA TRP A 250 21.10 -7.15 -2.16
C TRP A 250 21.14 -5.71 -1.62
N ASN A 251 22.25 -5.01 -1.78
CA ASN A 251 22.49 -3.67 -1.22
C ASN A 251 22.21 -2.53 -2.23
N LEU A 252 21.60 -2.85 -3.38
CA LEU A 252 21.25 -1.84 -4.37
C LEU A 252 20.19 -0.86 -3.81
N PRO A 253 20.40 0.46 -3.93
CA PRO A 253 19.42 1.45 -3.49
C PRO A 253 18.21 1.46 -4.44
N MET A 254 17.03 1.70 -3.86
CA MET A 254 15.80 1.92 -4.64
C MET A 254 15.88 3.23 -5.43
N ARG A 255 15.37 3.21 -6.67
CA ARG A 255 15.32 4.34 -7.61
C ARG A 255 13.96 5.04 -7.59
N LEU A 256 13.47 5.36 -6.39
CA LEU A 256 12.13 5.90 -6.16
C LEU A 256 12.14 7.32 -5.57
N SER A 257 13.19 8.12 -5.81
CA SER A 257 13.39 9.44 -5.20
C SER A 257 12.16 10.36 -5.32
N GLY A 258 11.57 10.43 -6.52
CA GLY A 258 10.36 11.21 -6.76
C GLY A 258 9.16 10.75 -5.92
N TYR A 259 8.93 9.43 -5.84
CA TYR A 259 7.85 8.87 -5.05
C TYR A 259 8.07 9.08 -3.55
N MET A 260 9.28 8.77 -3.05
CA MET A 260 9.65 8.91 -1.64
C MET A 260 9.55 10.37 -1.17
N SER A 261 9.93 11.33 -2.01
CA SER A 261 9.84 12.77 -1.68
C SER A 261 8.41 13.27 -1.46
N ARG A 262 7.40 12.56 -2.02
CA ARG A 262 5.97 12.91 -1.93
C ARG A 262 5.21 12.11 -0.89
N LEU A 263 5.86 11.19 -0.17
CA LEU A 263 5.19 10.48 0.92
C LEU A 263 4.74 11.48 1.99
N PRO A 264 3.51 11.33 2.54
CA PRO A 264 3.00 12.23 3.56
C PRO A 264 3.95 12.30 4.77
N ARG A 265 4.18 13.52 5.25
CA ARG A 265 4.86 13.74 6.53
C ARG A 265 3.88 13.50 7.68
N PRO A 266 4.37 13.24 8.90
CA PRO A 266 3.51 13.24 10.08
C PRO A 266 2.66 14.52 10.16
N PRO A 267 1.39 14.42 10.58
CA PRO A 267 0.50 15.57 10.66
C PRO A 267 1.06 16.60 11.64
N SER A 268 1.01 17.89 11.29
CA SER A 268 1.45 18.98 12.16
C SER A 268 0.46 19.22 13.31
N ASP A 269 0.96 19.51 14.51
CA ASP A 269 0.14 19.80 15.70
C ASP A 269 -0.89 20.91 15.46
N MET A 270 -0.52 21.96 14.72
CA MET A 270 -1.43 23.06 14.37
C MET A 270 -2.70 22.57 13.65
N LEU A 271 -2.58 21.62 12.71
CA LEU A 271 -3.73 21.05 11.99
C LEU A 271 -4.58 20.16 12.90
N LEU A 272 -3.93 19.43 13.83
CA LEU A 272 -4.63 18.59 14.80
C LEU A 272 -5.43 19.46 15.79
N GLU A 273 -4.84 20.53 16.32
CA GLU A 273 -5.50 21.49 17.20
C GLU A 273 -6.67 22.20 16.51
N GLN A 274 -6.49 22.62 15.25
CA GLN A 274 -7.57 23.21 14.46
C GLN A 274 -8.73 22.22 14.29
N THR A 275 -8.44 20.95 14.01
CA THR A 275 -9.45 19.90 13.87
C THR A 275 -10.17 19.67 15.20
N ALA A 276 -9.45 19.58 16.32
CA ALA A 276 -10.02 19.43 17.66
C ALA A 276 -10.93 20.60 18.04
N ARG A 277 -10.58 21.83 17.64
CA ARG A 277 -11.43 23.00 17.84
C ARG A 277 -12.74 22.93 17.04
N LEU A 278 -12.67 22.54 15.76
CA LEU A 278 -13.87 22.37 14.92
C LEU A 278 -14.81 21.28 15.49
N ILE A 279 -14.23 20.19 16.00
CA ILE A 279 -14.93 19.13 16.72
C ILE A 279 -15.67 19.70 17.93
N ALA A 280 -14.98 20.48 18.77
CA ALA A 280 -15.55 21.05 20.00
C ALA A 280 -16.66 22.09 19.73
N GLU A 281 -16.58 22.84 18.63
CA GLU A 281 -17.58 23.84 18.24
C GLU A 281 -18.78 23.22 17.49
N SER A 282 -18.69 21.95 17.10
CA SER A 282 -19.74 21.25 16.34
C SER A 282 -20.94 20.84 17.20
N LYS A 283 -22.14 20.83 16.61
CA LYS A 283 -23.37 20.41 17.30
C LYS A 283 -23.87 19.02 16.90
N ARG A 284 -23.57 18.60 15.67
CA ARG A 284 -24.04 17.32 15.10
C ARG A 284 -22.93 16.68 14.25
N PRO A 285 -21.76 16.38 14.87
CA PRO A 285 -20.65 15.77 14.15
C PRO A 285 -20.97 14.31 13.79
N VAL A 286 -20.44 13.88 12.65
CA VAL A 286 -20.53 12.50 12.17
C VAL A 286 -19.14 12.08 11.73
N LEU A 287 -18.68 10.93 12.20
CA LEU A 287 -17.47 10.30 11.68
C LEU A 287 -17.81 9.52 10.42
N TYR A 288 -17.15 9.87 9.32
CA TYR A 288 -17.25 9.18 8.03
C TYR A 288 -15.99 8.35 7.82
N VAL A 289 -16.10 7.04 8.04
CA VAL A 289 -14.97 6.11 8.10
C VAL A 289 -15.07 5.09 6.99
N GLY A 290 -13.94 4.82 6.33
CA GLY A 290 -13.80 3.80 5.28
C GLY A 290 -12.51 2.98 5.43
N GLY A 291 -12.12 2.28 4.36
CA GLY A 291 -10.99 1.32 4.37
C GLY A 291 -9.63 1.90 4.80
N GLY A 292 -9.44 3.22 4.75
CA GLY A 292 -8.23 3.86 5.28
C GLY A 292 -8.01 3.69 6.78
N CYS A 293 -9.02 3.26 7.54
CA CYS A 293 -8.93 3.05 8.99
C CYS A 293 -8.73 1.58 9.41
N LEU A 294 -8.51 0.66 8.47
CA LEU A 294 -8.34 -0.78 8.77
C LEU A 294 -7.19 -1.03 9.78
N ASN A 295 -6.12 -0.24 9.70
CA ASN A 295 -4.95 -0.33 10.58
C ASN A 295 -4.97 0.72 11.71
N SER A 296 -6.14 1.28 12.04
CA SER A 296 -6.28 2.31 13.07
C SER A 296 -7.47 2.04 13.99
N SER A 297 -7.77 0.77 14.25
CA SER A 297 -8.92 0.34 15.03
C SER A 297 -8.84 0.82 16.49
N GLU A 298 -7.67 0.70 17.12
CA GLU A 298 -7.42 1.14 18.49
C GLU A 298 -7.50 2.67 18.62
N GLU A 299 -6.86 3.39 17.71
CA GLU A 299 -6.86 4.85 17.66
C GLU A 299 -8.27 5.40 17.42
N LEU A 300 -9.02 4.81 16.48
CA LEU A 300 -10.39 5.20 16.19
C LEU A 300 -11.30 4.93 17.39
N ARG A 301 -11.16 3.79 18.06
CA ARG A 301 -11.94 3.47 19.27
C ARG A 301 -11.70 4.50 20.36
N LYS A 302 -10.43 4.79 20.66
CA LYS A 302 -10.05 5.82 21.64
C LYS A 302 -10.60 7.20 21.25
N PHE A 303 -10.56 7.54 19.96
CA PHE A 303 -11.11 8.81 19.48
C PHE A 303 -12.64 8.90 19.69
N VAL A 304 -13.37 7.82 19.41
CA VAL A 304 -14.82 7.75 19.64
C VAL A 304 -15.15 7.84 21.13
N GLU A 305 -14.41 7.14 22.00
CA GLU A 305 -14.59 7.19 23.46
C GLU A 305 -14.41 8.61 24.04
N LEU A 306 -13.43 9.35 23.53
CA LEU A 306 -13.15 10.72 23.98
C LEU A 306 -14.16 11.76 23.48
N THR A 307 -14.76 11.53 22.31
CA THR A 307 -15.62 12.53 21.64
C THR A 307 -17.11 12.23 21.75
N GLY A 308 -17.50 10.97 21.94
CA GLY A 308 -18.90 10.53 21.96
C GLY A 308 -19.59 10.62 20.59
N PHE A 309 -18.84 10.71 19.49
CA PHE A 309 -19.39 10.92 18.16
C PHE A 309 -20.06 9.69 17.57
N GLN A 310 -21.12 9.92 16.79
CA GLN A 310 -21.79 8.84 16.08
C GLN A 310 -20.95 8.38 14.88
N LEU A 311 -20.63 7.09 14.85
CA LEU A 311 -19.84 6.46 13.82
C LEU A 311 -20.72 6.01 12.64
N ARG A 312 -20.32 6.35 11.41
CA ARG A 312 -20.86 5.75 10.18
C ARG A 312 -19.71 5.09 9.42
N VAL A 313 -19.82 3.76 9.27
CA VAL A 313 -18.88 2.92 8.53
C VAL A 313 -19.46 2.64 7.15
N LEU A 314 -18.64 2.79 6.11
CA LEU A 314 -18.96 2.38 4.74
C LEU A 314 -18.65 0.92 4.47
#